data_AF-R6EXG1-F1
#
_entry.id   AF-R6EXG1-F1
#
_cell.length_a   1.000
_cell.length_b   1.000
_cell.length_c   1.000
_cell.angle_alpha   90.00
_cell.angle_beta   90.00
_cell.angle_gamma   90.00
#
_symmetry.space_group_name_H-M   'P 1'
#
loop_
_entity.id
_entity.type
_entity.pdbx_description
1 polymer ?
#
loop_
_entity_poly.entity_id
_entity_poly.type
_entity_poly.pdbx_seq_one_letter_code
_entity_poly.pdbx_strand_id
1 'polypeptide(L)'
;MAKQSYSIKGTNISNGDSVGNHIEQTVSVDDNILPAPQELAEYKSIDPKIVDFLIKSSEHEQLHRHNQDEKKLKILSYNEHKVGRMNWWGMFFAFLAIVATMGLAAYALYLDRAWFAGIFGLAGIASIASVFINNKRA
;
A
#
# COMPACT_ATOMS: atom_id res chain seq x y z
N MET A 1 -5.01 22.39 17.40
CA MET A 1 -5.78 22.63 16.15
C MET A 1 -4.77 22.65 15.03
N ALA A 2 -4.77 21.64 14.15
CA ALA A 2 -3.81 21.58 13.06
C ALA A 2 -4.07 22.75 12.09
N LYS A 3 -3.03 23.54 11.80
CA LYS A 3 -3.16 24.68 10.89
C LYS A 3 -3.14 24.13 9.46
N GLN A 4 -4.28 24.16 8.80
CA GLN A 4 -4.40 23.71 7.41
C GLN A 4 -4.24 24.92 6.49
N SER A 5 -3.26 24.88 5.58
CA SER A 5 -3.12 25.87 4.52
C SER A 5 -3.35 25.22 3.16
N TYR A 6 -4.23 25.85 2.38
CA TYR A 6 -4.66 25.39 1.07
C TYR A 6 -4.05 26.33 0.01
N SER A 7 -3.23 25.79 -0.89
CA SER A 7 -2.70 26.53 -2.04
C SER A 7 -3.11 25.82 -3.34
N ILE A 8 -3.90 26.50 -4.17
CA ILE A 8 -4.34 26.00 -5.48
C ILE A 8 -3.62 26.84 -6.55
N LYS A 9 -2.79 26.19 -7.36
CA LYS A 9 -2.07 26.84 -8.47
C LYS A 9 -2.51 26.20 -9.79
N GLY A 10 -3.24 26.96 -10.61
CA GLY A 10 -3.61 26.56 -11.96
C GLY A 10 -2.58 27.06 -12.97
N THR A 11 -2.03 26.17 -13.79
CA THR A 11 -1.20 26.53 -14.93
C THR A 11 -1.88 26.06 -16.21
N ASN A 12 -2.17 26.99 -17.12
CA ASN A 12 -2.71 26.67 -18.43
C ASN A 12 -1.55 26.37 -19.38
N ILE A 13 -1.44 25.12 -19.84
CA ILE A 13 -0.39 24.70 -20.76
C ILE A 13 -1.04 24.54 -22.14
N SER A 14 -0.73 25.45 -23.06
CA SER A 14 -1.14 25.38 -24.46
C SER A 14 0.03 24.84 -25.28
N ASN A 15 -0.15 23.67 -25.91
CA ASN A 15 0.81 23.10 -26.84
C ASN A 15 0.07 22.77 -28.16
N GLY A 16 0.17 23.67 -29.14
CA GLY A 16 -0.57 23.57 -30.41
C GLY A 16 -2.09 23.59 -30.23
N ASP A 17 -2.81 22.68 -30.90
CA ASP A 17 -4.29 22.57 -30.84
C ASP A 17 -4.82 21.94 -29.53
N SER A 18 -3.94 21.65 -28.56
CA SER A 18 -4.31 21.03 -27.29
C SER A 18 -4.13 21.99 -26.12
N VAL A 19 -5.23 22.30 -25.44
CA VAL A 19 -5.25 23.08 -24.20
C VAL A 19 -5.42 22.12 -23.02
N GLY A 20 -4.40 22.05 -22.16
CA GLY A 20 -4.42 21.27 -20.92
C GLY A 20 -4.42 22.19 -19.70
N ASN A 21 -5.41 22.01 -18.82
CA ASN A 21 -5.41 22.67 -17.50
C ASN A 21 -4.64 21.79 -16.50
N HIS A 22 -3.48 22.26 -16.03
CA HIS A 22 -2.76 21.62 -14.93
C HIS A 22 -3.15 22.30 -13.61
N ILE A 23 -3.83 21.59 -12.72
CA ILE A 23 -4.22 22.08 -11.40
C ILE A 23 -3.32 21.39 -10.37
N GLU A 24 -2.49 22.17 -9.68
CA GLU A 24 -1.69 21.71 -8.53
C GLU A 24 -2.37 22.20 -7.24
N GLN A 25 -2.78 21.26 -6.39
CA GLN A 25 -3.36 21.55 -5.07
C GLN A 25 -2.40 21.07 -3.99
N THR A 26 -1.76 22.01 -3.30
CA THR A 26 -0.88 21.72 -2.17
C THR A 26 -1.66 21.95 -0.87
N VAL A 27 -1.95 20.87 -0.15
CA VAL A 27 -2.53 20.92 1.19
C VAL A 27 -1.38 20.72 2.19
N SER A 28 -1.06 21.75 2.95
CA SER A 28 -0.12 21.63 4.07
C SER A 28 -0.90 21.61 5.37
N VAL A 29 -0.75 20.52 6.12
CA VAL A 29 -1.33 20.36 7.45
C VAL A 29 -0.18 20.45 8.43
N ASP A 30 -0.21 21.48 9.27
CA ASP A 30 0.75 21.63 10.36
C ASP A 30 0.34 20.72 11.52
N ASP A 31 1.15 19.68 11.74
CA ASP A 31 0.96 18.64 12.75
C ASP A 31 1.63 19.00 14.11
N ASN A 32 2.05 20.26 14.27
CA ASN A 32 2.70 20.68 15.51
C ASN A 32 1.77 20.57 16.71
N ILE A 33 2.24 19.85 17.74
CA ILE A 33 1.48 19.57 18.97
C ILE A 33 1.60 20.76 19.94
N LEU A 34 2.63 21.60 19.76
CA LEU A 34 2.86 22.82 20.51
C LEU A 34 2.64 24.06 19.62
N PRO A 35 1.99 25.11 20.16
CA PRO A 35 1.83 26.37 19.45
C PRO A 35 3.19 27.09 19.29
N ALA A 36 3.22 28.09 18.42
CA ALA A 36 4.46 28.83 18.15
C ALA A 36 5.00 29.50 19.43
N PRO A 37 6.32 29.70 19.58
CA PRO A 37 6.90 30.34 20.77
C PRO A 37 6.31 31.73 21.08
N GLN A 38 5.90 32.46 20.04
CA GLN A 38 5.24 33.78 20.18
C GLN A 38 3.85 33.63 20.80
N GLU A 39 3.05 32.69 20.32
CA GLU A 39 1.71 32.37 20.86
C GLU A 39 1.82 31.85 22.31
N LEU A 40 2.85 31.06 22.63
CA LEU A 40 3.12 30.61 23.99
C LEU A 40 3.39 31.77 24.96
N ALA A 41 4.07 32.83 24.50
CA ALA A 41 4.29 34.03 25.31
C ALA A 41 2.99 34.78 25.59
N GLU A 42 2.09 34.85 24.61
CA GLU A 42 0.74 35.41 24.76
C GLU A 42 -0.09 34.60 25.75
N TYR A 43 -0.09 33.27 25.64
CA TYR A 43 -0.81 32.40 26.61
C TYR A 43 -0.28 32.56 28.03
N LYS A 44 1.05 32.66 28.20
CA LYS A 44 1.68 32.87 29.52
C LYS A 44 1.25 34.19 30.17
N SER A 45 0.92 35.21 29.38
CA SER A 45 0.40 36.49 29.91
C SER A 45 -1.00 36.37 30.52
N ILE A 46 -1.77 35.35 30.11
CA ILE A 46 -3.12 35.06 30.60
C ILE A 46 -3.06 34.18 31.85
N ASP A 47 -2.30 33.08 31.79
CA ASP A 47 -2.05 32.19 32.93
C ASP A 47 -0.61 31.66 32.89
N PRO A 48 0.23 31.90 33.92
CA PRO A 48 1.59 31.39 33.95
C PRO A 48 1.70 29.85 33.97
N LYS A 49 0.63 29.11 34.35
CA LYS A 49 0.63 27.63 34.39
C LYS A 49 0.21 26.97 33.07
N ILE A 50 -0.31 27.74 32.11
CA ILE A 50 -0.82 27.18 30.85
C ILE A 50 0.27 26.45 30.05
N VAL A 51 1.51 26.93 30.12
CA VAL A 51 2.64 26.33 29.38
C VAL A 51 2.96 24.93 29.91
N ASP A 52 2.93 24.73 31.24
CA ASP A 52 3.14 23.41 31.86
C ASP A 52 1.99 22.44 31.50
N PHE A 53 0.76 22.95 31.46
CA PHE A 53 -0.39 22.19 30.99
C PHE A 53 -0.26 21.78 29.52
N LEU A 54 0.13 22.71 28.64
CA LEU A 54 0.30 22.44 27.21
C LEU A 54 1.39 21.39 26.99
N ILE A 55 2.54 21.49 27.67
CA ILE A 55 3.62 20.50 27.58
C ILE A 55 3.13 19.10 27.98
N LYS A 56 2.44 18.98 29.13
CA LYS A 56 1.88 17.70 29.59
C LYS A 56 0.83 17.13 28.63
N SER A 57 -0.03 17.99 28.10
CA SER A 57 -1.02 17.62 27.10
C SER A 57 -0.35 17.11 25.82
N SER A 58 0.70 17.80 25.36
CA SER A 58 1.47 17.41 24.19
C SER A 58 2.22 16.09 24.39
N GLU A 59 2.79 15.85 25.58
CA GLU A 59 3.43 14.57 25.91
C GLU A 59 2.43 13.41 25.88
N HIS A 60 1.25 13.60 26.47
CA HIS A 60 0.19 12.60 26.44
C HIS A 60 -0.29 12.31 25.01
N GLU A 61 -0.46 13.35 24.19
CA GLU A 61 -0.82 13.20 22.77
C GLU A 61 0.28 12.47 21.97
N GLN A 62 1.56 12.79 22.19
CA GLN A 62 2.68 12.07 21.56
C GLN A 62 2.68 10.59 21.93
N LEU A 63 2.51 10.27 23.22
CA LEU A 63 2.44 8.90 23.70
C LEU A 63 1.25 8.15 23.06
N HIS A 64 0.11 8.83 22.94
CA HIS A 64 -1.06 8.28 22.25
C HIS A 64 -0.76 7.98 20.78
N ARG A 65 -0.15 8.93 20.03
CA ARG A 65 0.24 8.74 18.63
C ARG A 65 1.20 7.57 18.46
N HIS A 66 2.23 7.47 19.30
CA HIS A 66 3.17 6.34 19.27
C HIS A 66 2.46 4.99 19.48
N ASN A 67 1.54 4.92 20.45
CA ASN A 67 0.78 3.69 20.71
C ASN A 67 -0.15 3.34 19.52
N GLN A 68 -0.79 4.33 18.89
CA GLN A 68 -1.59 4.10 17.68
C GLN A 68 -0.72 3.59 16.52
N ASP A 69 0.45 4.19 16.31
CA ASP A 69 1.36 3.78 15.25
C ASP A 69 1.92 2.37 15.49
N GLU A 70 2.27 2.02 16.72
CA GLU A 70 2.65 0.65 17.08
C GLU A 70 1.52 -0.36 16.77
N LYS A 71 0.28 -0.03 17.11
CA LYS A 71 -0.87 -0.91 16.82
C LYS A 71 -1.07 -1.09 15.32
N LYS A 72 -0.97 -0.01 14.54
CA LYS A 72 -1.04 -0.07 13.07
C LYS A 72 0.08 -0.94 12.50
N LEU A 73 1.32 -0.76 12.97
CA LEU A 73 2.47 -1.56 12.55
C LEU A 73 2.30 -3.05 12.91
N LYS A 74 1.76 -3.36 14.08
CA LYS A 74 1.44 -4.75 14.49
C LYS A 74 0.39 -5.38 13.57
N ILE A 75 -0.65 -4.64 13.18
CA ILE A 75 -1.68 -5.13 12.25
C ILE A 75 -1.09 -5.33 10.85
N LEU A 76 -0.30 -4.37 10.37
CA LEU A 76 0.33 -4.45 9.04
C LEU A 76 1.28 -5.64 8.95
N SER A 77 2.20 -5.76 9.91
CA SER A 77 3.15 -6.89 9.98
C SER A 77 2.41 -8.23 10.08
N TYR A 78 1.35 -8.34 10.89
CA TYR A 78 0.55 -9.56 10.95
C TYR A 78 -0.07 -9.94 9.59
N ASN A 79 -0.63 -8.97 8.88
CA ASN A 79 -1.19 -9.19 7.55
C ASN A 79 -0.12 -9.60 6.53
N GLU A 80 1.04 -8.96 6.53
CA GLU A 80 2.17 -9.32 5.66
C GLU A 80 2.63 -10.76 5.90
N HIS A 81 2.77 -11.18 7.17
CA HIS A 81 3.17 -12.56 7.49
C HIS A 81 2.11 -13.58 7.09
N LYS A 82 0.82 -13.23 7.16
CA LYS A 82 -0.28 -14.10 6.71
C LYS A 82 -0.27 -14.24 5.18
N VAL A 83 -0.14 -13.12 4.46
CA VAL A 83 -0.08 -13.10 2.99
C VAL A 83 1.15 -13.83 2.49
N GLY A 84 2.32 -13.61 3.11
CA GLY A 84 3.56 -14.30 2.78
C GLY A 84 3.45 -15.82 2.90
N ARG A 85 2.88 -16.33 4.01
CA ARG A 85 2.64 -17.78 4.17
C ARG A 85 1.64 -18.33 3.16
N MET A 86 0.56 -17.59 2.89
CA MET A 86 -0.44 -18.00 1.89
C MET A 86 0.17 -18.08 0.49
N ASN A 87 1.00 -17.10 0.12
CA ASN A 87 1.70 -17.08 -1.15
C ASN A 87 2.69 -18.25 -1.27
N TRP A 88 3.44 -18.55 -0.19
CA TRP A 88 4.37 -19.68 -0.16
C TRP A 88 3.66 -21.02 -0.35
N TRP A 89 2.55 -21.26 0.36
CA TRP A 89 1.74 -22.46 0.18
C TRP A 89 1.12 -22.53 -1.23
N GLY A 90 0.64 -21.41 -1.77
CA GLY A 90 0.14 -21.32 -3.14
C GLY A 90 1.19 -21.74 -4.17
N MET A 91 2.41 -21.21 -4.06
CA MET A 91 3.53 -21.60 -4.94
C MET A 91 3.92 -23.08 -4.77
N PHE A 92 3.94 -23.59 -3.54
CA PHE A 92 4.24 -24.99 -3.26
C PHE A 92 3.22 -25.94 -3.89
N PHE A 93 1.92 -25.68 -3.74
CA PHE A 93 0.86 -26.48 -4.35
C PHE A 93 0.86 -26.36 -5.89
N ALA A 94 1.13 -25.17 -6.43
CA ALA A 94 1.27 -24.98 -7.87
C ALA A 94 2.44 -25.81 -8.44
N PHE A 95 3.58 -25.81 -7.76
CA PHE A 95 4.73 -26.63 -8.14
C PHE A 95 4.38 -28.13 -8.10
N LEU A 96 3.74 -28.60 -7.04
CA LEU A 96 3.34 -30.01 -6.90
C LEU A 96 2.34 -30.43 -7.97
N ALA A 97 1.40 -29.55 -8.35
CA ALA A 97 0.47 -29.78 -9.44
C ALA A 97 1.19 -29.89 -10.80
N ILE A 98 2.19 -29.06 -11.06
CA ILE A 98 3.02 -29.14 -12.28
C ILE A 98 3.78 -30.46 -12.32
N VAL A 99 4.43 -30.87 -11.22
CA VAL A 99 5.15 -32.15 -11.15
C VAL A 99 4.20 -33.33 -11.38
N ALA A 100 3.02 -33.33 -10.74
CA ALA A 100 2.02 -34.38 -10.90
C ALA A 100 1.51 -34.48 -12.34
N THR A 101 1.16 -33.35 -12.96
CA THR A 101 0.71 -33.30 -14.35
C THR A 101 1.79 -33.71 -15.34
N MET A 102 3.05 -33.32 -15.09
CA MET A 102 4.18 -33.74 -15.90
C MET A 102 4.45 -35.25 -15.78
N GLY A 103 4.33 -35.81 -14.57
CA GLY A 103 4.43 -37.26 -14.35
C GLY A 103 3.32 -38.04 -15.06
N LEU A 104 2.07 -37.57 -14.98
CA LEU A 104 0.93 -38.15 -15.70
C LEU A 104 1.10 -38.07 -17.22
N ALA A 105 1.60 -36.94 -17.74
CA ALA A 105 1.87 -36.78 -19.16
C ALA A 105 2.98 -37.74 -19.64
N ALA A 106 4.06 -37.89 -18.87
CA ALA A 106 5.13 -38.85 -19.18
C ALA A 106 4.61 -40.29 -19.18
N TYR A 107 3.78 -40.66 -18.19
CA TYR A 107 3.15 -41.98 -18.13
C TYR A 107 2.17 -42.23 -19.28
N ALA A 108 1.38 -41.22 -19.67
CA ALA A 108 0.47 -41.32 -20.81
C ALA A 108 1.21 -41.46 -22.15
N LEU A 109 2.36 -40.79 -22.32
CA LEU A 109 3.22 -40.96 -23.48
C LEU A 109 3.84 -42.35 -23.54
N TYR A 110 4.22 -42.92 -22.39
CA TYR A 110 4.68 -44.31 -22.32
C TYR A 110 3.61 -45.32 -22.80
N LEU A 111 2.33 -44.99 -22.62
CA LEU A 111 1.18 -45.78 -23.09
C LEU A 111 0.75 -45.47 -24.54
N ASP A 112 1.58 -44.76 -25.33
CA ASP A 112 1.29 -44.31 -26.70
C ASP A 112 0.02 -43.43 -26.83
N ARG A 113 -0.41 -42.78 -25.74
CA ARG A 113 -1.55 -41.85 -25.74
C ARG A 113 -1.10 -40.41 -25.96
N ALA A 114 -0.51 -40.14 -27.13
CA ALA A 114 0.03 -38.84 -27.50
C ALA A 114 -0.98 -37.67 -27.46
N TRP A 115 -2.29 -37.96 -27.62
CA TRP A 115 -3.36 -36.97 -27.55
C TRP A 115 -3.45 -36.29 -26.16
N PHE A 116 -3.07 -37.00 -25.10
CA PHE A 116 -3.11 -36.49 -23.73
C PHE A 116 -2.07 -35.37 -23.52
N ALA A 117 -0.85 -35.56 -24.03
CA ALA A 117 0.20 -34.54 -23.97
C ALA A 117 -0.16 -33.29 -24.78
N GLY A 118 -0.85 -33.47 -25.93
CA GLY A 118 -1.28 -32.35 -26.78
C GLY A 118 -2.28 -31.42 -26.09
N ILE A 119 -3.35 -31.96 -25.49
CA ILE A 119 -4.39 -31.15 -24.84
C ILE A 119 -3.84 -30.46 -23.58
N PHE A 120 -3.11 -31.20 -22.73
CA PHE A 120 -2.57 -30.64 -21.49
C PHE A 120 -1.44 -29.63 -21.74
N GLY A 121 -0.60 -29.85 -22.75
CA GLY A 121 0.42 -28.89 -23.14
C GLY A 121 -0.17 -27.56 -23.62
N LEU A 122 -1.20 -27.61 -24.47
CA LEU A 122 -1.88 -26.43 -24.98
C LEU A 122 -2.64 -25.69 -23.85
N ALA A 123 -3.33 -26.41 -22.98
CA ALA A 123 -4.01 -25.84 -21.81
C ALA A 123 -3.02 -25.15 -20.85
N GLY A 124 -1.83 -25.73 -20.63
CA GLY A 124 -0.77 -25.13 -19.82
C GLY A 124 -0.26 -23.80 -20.40
N ILE A 125 0.04 -23.77 -21.71
CA ILE A 125 0.49 -22.55 -22.39
C ILE A 125 -0.59 -21.46 -22.34
N ALA A 126 -1.85 -21.82 -22.59
CA ALA A 126 -2.98 -20.89 -22.53
C ALA A 126 -3.18 -20.30 -21.13
N SER A 127 -3.01 -21.13 -20.08
CA SER A 127 -3.09 -20.67 -18.69
C SER A 127 -1.99 -19.67 -18.35
N ILE A 128 -0.73 -19.94 -18.75
CA ILE A 128 0.39 -19.02 -18.54
C ILE A 128 0.15 -17.69 -19.28
N ALA A 129 -0.26 -17.76 -20.54
CA ALA A 129 -0.59 -16.57 -21.33
C ALA A 129 -1.73 -15.75 -20.69
N SER A 130 -2.74 -16.41 -20.15
CA SER A 130 -3.87 -15.75 -19.45
C SER A 130 -3.41 -14.97 -18.23
N VAL A 131 -2.47 -15.50 -17.43
CA VAL A 131 -1.91 -14.78 -16.27
C VAL A 131 -1.24 -13.47 -16.70
N PHE A 132 -0.44 -13.49 -17.76
CA PHE A 132 0.22 -12.28 -18.28
C PHE A 132 -0.76 -11.25 -18.85
N ILE A 133 -1.87 -11.70 -19.43
CA ILE A 133 -2.91 -10.81 -19.98
C ILE A 133 -3.77 -10.20 -18.87
N ASN A 134 -4.15 -10.99 -17.86
CA ASN A 134 -5.03 -10.55 -16.78
C ASN A 134 -4.33 -9.74 -15.68
N ASN A 135 -2.99 -9.80 -15.58
CA ASN A 135 -2.23 -9.02 -14.60
C ASN A 135 -2.24 -7.49 -14.85
N LYS A 136 -2.98 -7.01 -15.86
CA LYS A 136 -3.21 -5.57 -16.12
C LYS A 136 -4.43 -4.99 -15.41
N ARG A 137 -5.05 -5.72 -14.47
CA ARG A 137 -6.28 -5.31 -13.75
C ARG A 137 -6.14 -5.33 -12.22
N ALA A 138 -4.95 -5.08 -11.70
CA ALA A 138 -4.73 -4.80 -10.28
C ALA A 138 -4.27 -3.34 -10.13
#